data_AF-A0A2Z5VJ49-F1
#
_entry.id   AF-A0A2Z5VJ49-F1
#
_cell.length_a   1.000
_cell.length_b   1.000
_cell.length_c   1.000
_cell.angle_alpha   90.00
_cell.angle_beta   90.00
_cell.angle_gamma   90.00
#
_symmetry.space_group_name_H-M   'P 1'
#
loop_
_entity.id
_entity.type
_entity.pdbx_description
1 polymer ?
#
loop_
_entity_poly.entity_id
_entity_poly.type
_entity_poly.pdbx_seq_one_letter_code
_entity_poly.pdbx_strand_id
1 'polypeptide(L)'
;VEPDLPVGGLDTIREQWRFTIGNMASSTKDMHAFPAVSGHSVSPDGGNNTSLTCCAMASEIFMKDLGWDNWVIHPTSLTIVQCALCNPKGKSVRCPSSHTNVLETGSQVTCCQPTSQIMVPVVYVDEFSAVTISSVQLTGDCGCGHGTIQQPGIE
;
A
#
# COMPACT_ATOMS: atom_id res chain seq x y z
N VAL A 1 -8.84 -5.49 -20.15
CA VAL A 1 -8.42 -6.45 -21.20
C VAL A 1 -7.04 -6.01 -21.65
N GLU A 2 -6.10 -6.93 -21.89
CA GLU A 2 -4.78 -6.56 -22.38
C GLU A 2 -4.89 -6.07 -23.84
N PRO A 3 -4.36 -4.89 -24.19
CA PRO A 3 -4.39 -4.40 -25.56
C PRO A 3 -3.33 -5.09 -26.42
N ASP A 4 -3.67 -5.34 -27.69
CA ASP A 4 -2.73 -5.87 -28.68
C ASP A 4 -1.85 -4.73 -29.22
N LEU A 5 -0.58 -4.71 -28.80
CA LEU A 5 0.37 -3.68 -29.17
C LEU A 5 1.59 -4.29 -29.88
N PRO A 6 2.12 -3.63 -30.93
CA PRO A 6 3.34 -4.07 -31.58
C PRO A 6 4.51 -4.05 -30.60
N VAL A 7 5.33 -5.11 -30.64
CA VAL A 7 6.50 -5.28 -29.77
C VAL A 7 7.40 -4.05 -29.85
N GLY A 8 7.73 -3.46 -28.69
CA GLY A 8 8.56 -2.27 -28.58
C GLY A 8 7.88 -0.93 -28.90
N GLY A 9 6.58 -0.93 -29.22
CA GLY A 9 5.83 0.29 -29.55
C GLY A 9 5.74 1.30 -28.40
N LEU A 10 5.87 0.86 -27.15
CA LEU A 10 5.80 1.72 -25.97
C LEU A 10 7.14 2.17 -25.40
N ASP A 11 8.26 1.67 -25.89
CA ASP A 11 9.56 1.96 -25.28
C ASP A 11 9.90 3.46 -25.37
N THR A 12 9.70 4.06 -26.56
CA THR A 12 9.91 5.49 -26.77
C THR A 12 8.99 6.36 -25.91
N ILE A 13 7.72 5.96 -25.78
CA ILE A 13 6.72 6.68 -24.97
C ILE A 13 7.08 6.57 -23.49
N ARG A 14 7.49 5.40 -23.04
CA ARG A 14 7.95 5.15 -21.67
C ARG A 14 9.15 6.02 -21.31
N GLU A 15 10.16 6.12 -22.17
CA GLU A 15 11.31 6.98 -21.92
C GLU A 15 10.92 8.47 -21.85
N GLN A 16 10.01 8.92 -22.73
CA GLN A 16 9.49 10.29 -22.68
C GLN A 16 8.75 10.60 -21.37
N TRP A 17 7.91 9.66 -20.90
CA TRP A 17 7.20 9.81 -19.63
C TRP A 17 8.13 9.74 -18.42
N ARG A 18 9.11 8.82 -18.41
CA ARG A 18 10.15 8.75 -17.38
C ARG A 18 10.89 10.08 -17.24
N PHE A 19 11.28 10.68 -18.37
CA PHE A 19 11.95 11.98 -18.37
C PHE A 19 11.06 13.11 -17.83
N THR A 20 9.80 13.16 -18.27
CA THR A 20 8.87 14.23 -17.89
C THR A 20 8.53 14.15 -16.40
N ILE A 21 8.26 12.95 -15.89
CA ILE A 21 7.98 12.71 -14.47
C ILE A 21 9.23 12.93 -13.62
N GLY A 22 10.40 12.48 -14.07
CA GLY A 22 11.68 12.72 -13.41
C GLY A 22 11.97 14.22 -13.25
N ASN A 23 11.75 15.01 -14.31
CA ASN A 23 11.87 16.47 -14.24
C ASN A 23 10.86 17.09 -13.26
N MET A 24 9.59 16.67 -13.31
CA MET A 24 8.57 17.17 -12.37
C MET A 24 8.90 16.82 -10.92
N ALA A 25 9.36 15.59 -10.65
CA ALA A 25 9.80 15.14 -9.32
C ALA A 25 11.04 15.90 -8.82
N SER A 26 11.94 16.29 -9.72
CA SER A 26 13.10 17.13 -9.37
C SER A 26 12.69 18.56 -9.01
N SER A 27 11.64 19.09 -9.64
CA SER A 27 11.05 20.40 -9.31
C SER A 27 10.19 20.39 -8.04
N THR A 28 9.69 19.22 -7.60
CA THR A 28 8.95 19.07 -6.34
C THR A 28 9.79 18.53 -5.19
N LYS A 29 11.12 18.44 -5.36
CA LYS A 29 12.05 18.10 -4.27
C LYS A 29 12.01 19.10 -3.11
N ASP A 30 11.38 20.27 -3.31
CA ASP A 30 11.10 21.26 -2.27
C ASP A 30 9.73 21.09 -1.58
N MET A 31 8.89 20.09 -1.94
CA MET A 31 7.53 19.96 -1.37
C MET A 31 7.27 18.70 -0.55
N HIS A 32 7.91 17.55 -0.79
CA HIS A 32 7.70 16.37 0.07
C HIS A 32 8.98 15.53 0.18
N ALA A 33 9.92 16.00 1.02
CA ALA A 33 10.80 15.05 1.70
C ALA A 33 9.89 14.13 2.51
N PHE A 34 9.83 12.84 2.16
CA PHE A 34 9.31 11.82 3.05
C PHE A 34 10.00 12.02 4.40
N PRO A 35 9.28 12.36 5.49
CA PRO A 35 9.92 12.24 6.78
C PRO A 35 10.17 10.74 6.93
N ALA A 36 11.44 10.38 7.09
CA ALA A 36 11.79 9.12 7.73
C ALA A 36 11.21 9.21 9.16
N VAL A 37 9.92 8.91 9.31
CA VAL A 37 9.27 8.76 10.61
C VAL A 37 9.80 7.45 11.16
N SER A 38 10.91 7.56 11.86
CA SER A 38 11.27 6.61 12.89
C SER A 38 10.23 6.78 13.99
N GLY A 39 9.07 6.15 13.81
CA GLY A 39 7.99 6.12 14.79
C GLY A 39 8.43 5.29 15.98
N HIS A 40 9.05 5.93 16.96
CA HIS A 40 9.35 5.32 18.24
C HIS A 40 8.01 5.21 19.00
N SER A 41 7.29 4.11 18.79
CA SER A 41 6.22 3.72 19.69
C SER A 41 6.87 3.23 20.98
N VAL A 42 6.97 4.11 21.97
CA VAL A 42 7.28 3.73 23.34
C VAL A 42 6.00 3.12 23.92
N SER A 43 6.00 1.79 24.05
CA SER A 43 5.06 1.05 24.90
C SER A 43 5.84 0.51 26.11
N PRO A 44 5.21 0.41 27.30
CA PRO A 44 5.94 0.28 28.56
C PRO A 44 6.72 -1.04 28.64
N ASP A 45 7.85 -0.94 29.32
CA ASP A 45 8.81 -2.00 29.59
C ASP A 45 8.20 -3.12 30.45
N GLY A 46 8.64 -4.36 30.17
CA GLY A 46 8.42 -5.50 31.06
C GLY A 46 7.41 -6.56 30.61
N GLY A 47 7.78 -7.41 29.64
CA GLY A 47 7.03 -8.66 29.40
C GLY A 47 7.55 -9.48 28.24
N ASN A 48 7.85 -10.75 28.50
CA ASN A 48 8.17 -11.87 27.59
C ASN A 48 8.09 -11.55 26.08
N ASN A 49 9.18 -11.80 25.33
CA ASN A 49 9.44 -11.42 23.93
C ASN A 49 8.56 -12.14 22.87
N THR A 50 7.31 -12.43 23.23
CA THR A 50 6.24 -13.02 22.43
C THR A 50 5.17 -11.99 22.03
N SER A 51 5.27 -10.74 22.49
CA SER A 51 4.33 -9.67 22.13
C SER A 51 4.33 -9.41 20.63
N LEU A 52 3.16 -9.39 20.02
CA LEU A 52 2.97 -9.05 18.60
C LEU A 52 2.85 -7.53 18.46
N THR A 53 3.61 -6.94 17.54
CA THR A 53 3.51 -5.52 17.19
C THR A 53 2.83 -5.35 15.84
N CYS A 54 2.34 -4.14 15.53
CA CYS A 54 1.81 -3.84 14.21
C CYS A 54 2.97 -3.53 13.26
N CYS A 55 3.06 -4.30 12.17
CA CYS A 55 4.03 -4.09 11.10
C CYS A 55 3.34 -3.64 9.82
N ALA A 56 4.00 -2.71 9.12
CA ALA A 56 3.81 -2.45 7.71
C ALA A 56 4.83 -3.27 6.91
N MET A 57 4.36 -4.25 6.14
CA MET A 57 5.19 -5.08 5.28
C MET A 57 5.05 -4.58 3.85
N ALA A 58 6.09 -3.94 3.32
CA ALA A 58 6.11 -3.46 1.95
C ALA A 58 6.62 -4.55 0.99
N SER A 59 6.00 -4.66 -0.17
CA SER A 59 6.46 -5.48 -1.29
C SER A 59 6.39 -4.67 -2.56
N GLU A 60 7.47 -4.65 -3.32
CA GLU A 60 7.52 -4.01 -4.62
C GLU A 60 7.12 -5.00 -5.71
N ILE A 61 6.22 -4.59 -6.59
CA ILE A 61 5.75 -5.36 -7.74
C ILE A 61 6.17 -4.60 -8.99
N PHE A 62 6.94 -5.24 -9.86
CA PHE A 62 7.33 -4.65 -11.13
C PHE A 62 6.31 -5.01 -12.21
N MET A 63 5.94 -4.04 -13.06
CA MET A 63 4.97 -4.28 -14.14
C MET A 63 5.41 -5.39 -15.09
N LYS A 64 6.73 -5.52 -15.31
CA LYS A 64 7.33 -6.60 -16.11
C LYS A 64 7.07 -8.00 -15.54
N ASP A 65 7.01 -8.15 -14.22
CA ASP A 65 6.82 -9.46 -13.59
C ASP A 65 5.35 -9.91 -13.73
N LEU A 66 4.45 -8.97 -14.01
CA LEU A 66 3.05 -9.20 -14.34
C LEU A 66 2.80 -9.32 -15.86
N GLY A 67 3.81 -9.10 -16.70
CA GLY A 67 3.65 -8.97 -18.16
C GLY A 67 2.96 -7.69 -18.61
N TRP A 68 2.80 -6.71 -17.72
CA TRP A 68 2.08 -5.46 -17.97
C TRP A 68 2.97 -4.37 -18.57
N ASP A 69 4.27 -4.60 -18.65
CA ASP A 69 5.24 -3.68 -19.26
C ASP A 69 5.09 -3.55 -20.78
N ASN A 70 4.16 -4.26 -21.42
CA ASN A 70 3.85 -4.02 -22.83
C ASN A 70 2.75 -2.97 -23.04
N TRP A 71 2.00 -2.60 -21.99
CA TRP A 71 0.86 -1.69 -22.09
C TRP A 71 0.75 -0.66 -20.94
N VAL A 72 1.40 -0.90 -19.81
CA VAL A 72 1.55 0.09 -18.72
C VAL A 72 2.78 0.96 -18.99
N ILE A 73 2.58 2.28 -19.02
CA ILE A 73 3.61 3.28 -19.29
C ILE A 73 4.28 3.71 -17.97
N HIS A 74 3.49 3.98 -16.93
CA HIS A 74 3.97 4.42 -15.62
C HIS A 74 2.99 4.05 -14.49
N PRO A 75 3.46 3.69 -13.28
CA PRO A 75 4.85 3.51 -12.90
C PRO A 75 5.41 2.16 -13.37
N THR A 76 6.72 1.99 -13.31
CA THR A 76 7.39 0.72 -13.67
C THR A 76 7.31 -0.33 -12.57
N SER A 77 7.04 0.12 -11.34
CA SER A 77 6.76 -0.72 -10.18
C SER A 77 5.77 -0.03 -9.24
N LEU A 78 5.09 -0.83 -8.42
CA LEU A 78 4.22 -0.37 -7.34
C LEU A 78 4.65 -0.99 -6.02
N THR A 79 4.68 -0.19 -4.96
CA THR A 79 4.87 -0.70 -3.60
C THR A 79 3.50 -0.98 -2.97
N ILE A 80 3.25 -2.24 -2.63
CA ILE A 80 2.07 -2.66 -1.88
C ILE A 80 2.45 -2.84 -0.42
N VAL A 81 1.73 -2.15 0.47
CA VAL A 81 1.87 -2.29 1.92
C VAL A 81 0.79 -3.25 2.44
N GLN A 82 1.21 -4.28 3.17
CA GLN A 82 0.33 -5.18 3.92
C GLN A 82 0.50 -4.93 5.42
N CYS A 83 -0.63 -4.74 6.11
CA CYS A 83 -0.65 -4.60 7.56
C CYS A 83 -0.84 -5.96 8.22
N ALA A 84 0.00 -6.29 9.20
CA ALA A 84 -0.12 -7.52 9.97
C ALA A 84 0.45 -7.35 11.38
N LEU A 85 -0.07 -8.17 12.30
CA LEU A 85 0.57 -8.39 13.58
C LEU A 85 1.81 -9.26 13.35
N CYS A 86 2.97 -8.83 13.85
CA CYS A 86 4.27 -9.45 13.60
C CYS A 86 5.03 -9.62 14.91
N ASN A 87 5.84 -10.68 14.99
CA ASN A 87 6.89 -10.80 16.01
C ASN A 87 8.26 -10.59 15.34
N PRO A 88 9.28 -10.03 16.03
CA PRO A 88 10.66 -9.98 15.53
C PRO A 88 11.23 -11.33 15.05
N LYS A 89 10.67 -12.46 15.49
CA LYS A 89 11.01 -13.83 15.04
C LYS A 89 10.33 -14.25 13.72
N GLY A 90 9.67 -13.34 13.00
CA GLY A 90 9.15 -13.55 11.64
C GLY A 90 7.79 -14.24 11.54
N LYS A 91 7.11 -14.51 12.66
CA LYS A 91 5.72 -15.00 12.63
C LYS A 91 4.78 -13.81 12.42
N SER A 92 3.92 -13.89 11.41
CA SER A 92 2.89 -12.89 11.13
C SER A 92 1.49 -13.50 11.25
N VAL A 93 0.56 -12.71 11.78
CA VAL A 93 -0.86 -13.04 11.88
C VAL A 93 -1.64 -11.93 11.19
N ARG A 94 -2.40 -12.29 10.16
CA ARG A 94 -3.34 -11.37 9.52
C ARG A 94 -4.60 -11.26 10.36
N CYS A 95 -5.18 -10.08 10.38
CA CYS A 95 -6.45 -9.92 11.07
C CYS A 95 -7.59 -10.61 10.34
N PRO A 96 -8.59 -11.12 11.07
CA PRO A 96 -9.85 -11.55 10.48
C PRO A 96 -10.47 -10.39 9.68
N SER A 97 -10.98 -10.70 8.49
CA SER A 97 -11.75 -9.73 7.71
C SER A 97 -13.05 -9.40 8.46
N SER A 98 -13.48 -8.14 8.44
CA SER A 98 -14.62 -7.59 9.19
C SER A 98 -15.99 -8.21 8.85
N HIS A 99 -16.04 -9.24 8.00
CA HIS A 99 -17.29 -9.86 7.53
C HIS A 99 -17.76 -11.07 8.36
N THR A 100 -17.02 -11.45 9.41
CA THR A 100 -17.48 -12.50 10.34
C THR A 100 -17.99 -11.87 11.63
N ASN A 101 -19.33 -11.74 11.71
CA ASN A 101 -20.05 -11.61 12.97
C ASN A 101 -19.77 -12.87 13.81
N VAL A 102 -18.72 -12.84 14.63
CA VAL A 102 -18.52 -13.84 15.68
C VAL A 102 -18.41 -13.09 16.99
N LEU A 103 -19.56 -13.05 17.65
CA LEU A 103 -19.70 -12.83 19.07
C LEU A 103 -18.93 -13.96 19.77
N GLU A 104 -17.78 -13.67 20.39
CA GLU A 104 -17.30 -14.46 21.54
C GLU A 104 -16.15 -13.76 22.30
N THR A 105 -16.50 -13.35 23.52
CA THR A 105 -15.68 -13.40 24.74
C THR A 105 -14.31 -12.71 24.75
N GLY A 106 -14.29 -11.46 25.24
CA GLY A 106 -13.38 -11.09 26.34
C GLY A 106 -11.90 -10.81 26.06
N SER A 107 -11.46 -10.67 24.80
CA SER A 107 -10.15 -10.10 24.51
C SER A 107 -10.25 -9.13 23.33
N GLN A 108 -10.15 -7.83 23.62
CA GLN A 108 -10.11 -6.79 22.60
C GLN A 108 -8.77 -6.89 21.87
N VAL A 109 -8.67 -7.77 20.87
CA VAL A 109 -7.46 -7.91 20.08
C VAL A 109 -7.34 -6.66 19.21
N THR A 110 -6.41 -5.77 19.56
CA THR A 110 -6.06 -4.60 18.75
C THR A 110 -5.43 -5.09 17.45
N CYS A 111 -6.23 -5.14 16.40
CA CYS A 111 -5.79 -5.55 15.08
C CYS A 111 -4.93 -4.46 14.41
N CYS A 112 -3.93 -4.88 13.63
CA CYS A 112 -3.13 -4.01 12.77
C CYS A 112 -3.81 -3.85 11.40
N GLN A 113 -4.27 -2.64 11.08
CA GLN A 113 -5.04 -2.34 9.86
C GLN A 113 -4.44 -1.13 9.13
N PRO A 114 -4.77 -0.94 7.83
CA PRO A 114 -4.46 0.29 7.13
C PRO A 114 -5.03 1.52 7.85
N THR A 115 -4.19 2.52 8.14
CA THR A 115 -4.61 3.80 8.74
C THR A 115 -4.66 4.94 7.75
N SER A 116 -4.00 4.79 6.61
CA SER A 116 -3.99 5.77 5.54
C SER A 116 -4.03 5.07 4.17
N GLN A 117 -4.51 5.79 3.18
CA GLN A 117 -4.52 5.37 1.78
C GLN A 117 -3.76 6.39 0.95
N ILE A 118 -3.08 5.92 -0.08
CA ILE A 118 -2.39 6.73 -1.08
C ILE A 118 -2.95 6.43 -2.47
N MET A 119 -3.16 7.49 -3.24
CA MET A 119 -3.60 7.40 -4.64
C MET A 119 -2.37 7.41 -5.54
N VAL A 120 -2.15 6.32 -6.26
CA VAL A 120 -1.05 6.22 -7.21
C VAL A 120 -1.59 6.30 -8.64
N PRO A 121 -1.19 7.31 -9.44
CA PRO A 121 -1.58 7.40 -10.83
C PRO A 121 -0.88 6.32 -11.66
N VAL A 122 -1.66 5.62 -12.47
CA VAL A 122 -1.23 4.63 -13.46
C VAL A 122 -1.58 5.16 -14.84
N VAL A 123 -0.55 5.29 -15.67
CA VAL A 123 -0.66 5.65 -17.09
C VAL A 123 -0.47 4.39 -17.90
N TYR A 124 -1.44 4.07 -18.75
CA TYR A 124 -1.43 2.85 -19.55
C TYR A 124 -2.14 3.08 -20.89
N VAL A 125 -1.94 2.18 -21.83
CA VAL A 125 -2.72 2.11 -23.06
C VAL A 125 -3.89 1.16 -22.83
N ASP A 126 -5.11 1.59 -23.12
CA ASP A 126 -6.31 0.77 -22.96
C ASP A 126 -6.64 -0.06 -24.23
N GLU A 127 -7.72 -0.83 -24.19
CA GLU A 127 -8.16 -1.68 -25.30
C GLU A 127 -8.48 -0.91 -26.60
N PHE A 128 -8.67 0.41 -26.52
CA PHE A 128 -8.92 1.27 -27.68
C PHE A 128 -7.65 1.95 -28.19
N SER A 129 -6.48 1.51 -27.73
CA SER A 129 -5.18 2.12 -28.03
C SER A 129 -5.07 3.59 -27.56
N ALA A 130 -5.88 4.01 -26.60
CA ALA A 130 -5.82 5.34 -26.03
C ALA A 130 -4.91 5.36 -24.80
N VAL A 131 -4.12 6.44 -24.66
CA VAL A 131 -3.34 6.68 -23.44
C VAL A 131 -4.29 7.17 -22.36
N THR A 132 -4.49 6.35 -21.35
CA THR A 132 -5.42 6.58 -20.24
C THR A 132 -4.66 6.72 -18.93
N ILE A 133 -5.12 7.65 -18.10
CA ILE A 133 -4.61 7.87 -16.74
C ILE A 133 -5.72 7.49 -15.77
N SER A 134 -5.43 6.55 -14.89
CA SER A 134 -6.31 6.14 -13.78
C SER A 134 -5.53 6.17 -12.47
N SER A 135 -6.21 6.12 -11.33
CA SER A 135 -5.56 6.10 -10.01
C SER A 135 -5.96 4.86 -9.24
N VAL A 136 -4.97 4.19 -8.66
CA VAL A 136 -5.17 3.03 -7.78
C VAL A 136 -5.01 3.44 -6.33
N GLN A 137 -5.89 2.91 -5.47
CA GLN A 137 -5.83 3.12 -4.02
C GLN A 137 -4.93 2.05 -3.40
N LEU A 138 -3.83 2.47 -2.79
CA LEU A 138 -2.91 1.59 -2.05
C LEU A 138 -2.89 1.98 -0.56
N THR A 139 -2.52 1.04 0.29
CA THR A 139 -2.27 1.32 1.70
C THR A 139 -1.01 2.18 1.85
N GLY A 140 -1.11 3.31 2.56
CA GLY A 140 0.04 4.13 2.91
C GLY A 140 0.71 3.62 4.19
N ASP A 141 -0.05 3.62 5.29
CA ASP A 141 0.43 3.29 6.63
C ASP A 141 -0.44 2.22 7.31
N CYS A 142 0.16 1.58 8.31
CA CYS A 142 -0.50 0.62 9.18
C CYS A 142 -0.53 1.12 10.61
N GLY A 143 -1.60 0.80 11.32
CA GLY A 143 -1.73 1.12 12.73
C GLY A 143 -2.73 0.24 13.45
N CYS A 144 -2.66 0.33 14.77
CA CYS A 144 -3.55 -0.35 15.69
C CYS A 144 -4.73 0.57 16.01
N GLY A 145 -5.92 0.27 15.49
CA GLY A 145 -7.13 1.01 15.84
C GLY A 145 -7.69 0.54 17.18
N HIS A 146 -8.08 1.48 18.05
CA HIS A 146 -9.13 1.20 19.03
C HIS A 146 -10.45 1.16 18.25
N GLY A 147 -11.00 -0.02 17.98
CA GLY A 147 -12.38 -0.10 17.52
C GLY A 147 -13.28 0.49 18.61
N THR A 148 -13.78 1.70 18.42
CA THR A 148 -14.81 2.27 19.30
C THR A 148 -16.08 1.44 19.06
N ILE A 149 -16.42 0.56 20.01
CA ILE A 149 -17.79 0.07 20.10
C ILE A 149 -18.62 1.31 20.39
N GLN A 150 -19.40 1.75 19.40
CA GLN A 150 -20.45 2.73 19.62
C GLN A 150 -21.45 2.04 20.56
N GLN A 151 -21.35 2.34 21.86
CA GLN A 151 -22.37 1.92 22.83
C GLN A 151 -23.71 2.49 22.35
N PRO A 152 -24.73 1.65 22.10
CA PRO A 152 -26.09 2.14 21.97
C PRO A 152 -26.43 2.83 23.31
N GLY A 153 -26.98 4.03 23.21
CA GLY A 153 -27.36 4.83 24.37
C GLY A 153 -28.17 4.02 25.37
N ILE A 154 -27.82 4.16 26.63
CA ILE A 154 -28.75 3.89 27.71
C ILE A 154 -29.44 5.23 27.96
N GLU A 155 -30.77 5.17 27.77
CA GLU A 155 -31.82 6.14 28.08
C GLU A 155 -31.57 7.00 29.32
#